data_AF-A0A2V7KQR0-F1
#
_entry.id   AF-A0A2V7KQR0-F1
#
_cell.length_a   1.000
_cell.length_b   1.000
_cell.length_c   1.000
_cell.angle_alpha   90.00
_cell.angle_beta   90.00
_cell.angle_gamma   90.00
#
_symmetry.space_group_name_H-M   'P 1'
#
loop_
_entity.id
_entity.type
_entity.pdbx_description
1 polymer ?
#
loop_
_entity_poly.entity_id
_entity_poly.type
_entity_poly.pdbx_seq_one_letter_code
_entity_poly.pdbx_strand_id
1 'polypeptide(L)'
;MLAFIYTLDHPDMVGVNPEVAHERMAGLDFSHAVAQALDADKLFHIDLNGQQVGRYDQDLRFGSDDPKGAFFLVKLLEDSKWPGMRHFDSHAYRTEDDAGVWDFAAGSMRTYLILKEKVAQFNADPEIQQLLAETGGSVERPTFSELRATRFDLAALRQRGYAYERLDQLTMELLLGVR
;
A
#
# COMPACT_ATOMS: atom_id res chain seq x y z
N MET A 1 16.78 -5.36 -2.28
CA MET A 1 16.74 -6.64 -3.03
C MET A 1 16.60 -6.46 -4.54
N LEU A 2 15.64 -5.67 -5.05
CA LEU A 2 15.39 -5.53 -6.50
C LEU A 2 16.63 -5.25 -7.36
N ALA A 3 17.47 -4.27 -6.97
CA ALA A 3 18.67 -3.94 -7.73
C ALA A 3 19.65 -5.11 -7.88
N PHE A 4 19.78 -5.95 -6.85
CA PHE A 4 20.65 -7.13 -6.87
C PHE A 4 20.10 -8.23 -7.80
N ILE A 5 18.77 -8.40 -7.87
CA ILE A 5 18.15 -9.39 -8.75
C ILE A 5 18.57 -9.16 -10.22
N TYR A 6 18.63 -7.91 -10.66
CA TYR A 6 19.02 -7.58 -12.04
C TYR A 6 20.49 -7.83 -12.37
N THR A 7 21.33 -8.20 -11.41
CA THR A 7 22.73 -8.58 -11.66
C THR A 7 22.95 -10.08 -11.77
N LEU A 8 21.90 -10.90 -11.60
CA LEU A 8 21.98 -12.36 -11.67
C LEU A 8 22.00 -12.86 -13.12
N ASP A 9 22.51 -14.07 -13.35
CA ASP A 9 22.53 -14.71 -14.69
C ASP A 9 21.11 -15.01 -15.22
N HIS A 10 20.16 -15.28 -14.32
CA HIS A 10 18.76 -15.57 -14.61
C HIS A 10 17.84 -14.68 -13.77
N PRO A 11 17.82 -13.36 -14.04
CA PRO A 11 17.10 -12.40 -13.21
C PRO A 11 15.59 -12.57 -13.30
N ASP A 12 15.06 -13.10 -14.41
CA ASP A 12 13.65 -13.43 -14.64
C ASP A 12 13.12 -14.50 -13.70
N MET A 13 13.96 -15.43 -13.24
CA MET A 13 13.58 -16.51 -12.32
C MET A 13 13.51 -16.07 -10.85
N VAL A 14 13.92 -14.85 -10.54
CA VAL A 14 14.03 -14.35 -9.16
C VAL A 14 13.15 -13.12 -9.00
N GLY A 15 12.36 -13.11 -7.93
CA GLY A 15 11.55 -12.00 -7.46
C GLY A 15 11.77 -11.77 -5.98
N VAL A 16 10.91 -10.95 -5.38
CA VAL A 16 10.93 -10.62 -3.96
C VAL A 16 9.72 -11.21 -3.23
N ASN A 17 9.91 -11.47 -1.94
CA ASN A 17 8.89 -11.72 -0.95
C ASN A 17 9.00 -10.64 0.14
N PRO A 18 8.48 -9.43 -0.09
CA PRO A 18 8.57 -8.36 0.90
C PRO A 18 7.55 -8.61 2.01
N GLU A 19 7.91 -8.18 3.22
CA GLU A 19 7.10 -8.34 4.43
C GLU A 19 6.85 -6.97 5.07
N VAL A 20 5.63 -6.75 5.56
CA VAL A 20 5.22 -5.46 6.15
C VAL A 20 6.19 -5.02 7.25
N ALA A 21 6.55 -5.91 8.18
CA ALA A 21 7.39 -5.55 9.32
C ALA A 21 8.79 -5.12 8.91
N HIS A 22 9.43 -5.87 8.01
CA HIS A 22 10.81 -5.60 7.60
C HIS A 22 11.03 -4.20 7.00
N GLU A 23 10.12 -3.72 6.14
CA GLU A 23 10.23 -2.36 5.61
C GLU A 23 9.89 -1.30 6.69
N ARG A 24 8.91 -1.59 7.56
CA ARG A 24 8.49 -0.70 8.64
C ARG A 24 9.53 -0.55 9.75
N MET A 25 10.34 -1.58 10.01
CA MET A 25 11.49 -1.50 10.93
C MET A 25 12.50 -0.45 10.45
N ALA A 26 12.68 -0.29 9.14
CA ALA A 26 13.50 0.75 8.53
C ALA A 26 12.77 2.11 8.38
N GLY A 27 11.51 2.22 8.82
CA GLY A 27 10.70 3.43 8.70
C GLY A 27 10.21 3.72 7.28
N LEU A 28 10.19 2.72 6.40
CA LEU A 28 9.74 2.86 5.02
C LEU A 28 8.22 2.64 4.90
N ASP A 29 7.65 3.18 3.81
CA ASP A 29 6.27 2.90 3.43
C ASP A 29 6.21 1.57 2.65
N PHE A 30 5.56 0.57 3.24
CA PHE A 30 5.47 -0.75 2.65
C PHE A 30 4.65 -0.78 1.35
N SER A 31 3.59 0.03 1.25
CA SER A 31 2.76 0.07 0.04
C SER A 31 3.56 0.63 -1.15
N HIS A 32 4.44 1.60 -0.92
CA HIS A 32 5.34 2.10 -1.95
C HIS A 32 6.41 1.06 -2.36
N ALA A 33 6.98 0.31 -1.42
CA ALA A 33 7.92 -0.76 -1.73
C ALA A 33 7.27 -1.87 -2.58
N VAL A 34 6.04 -2.26 -2.23
CA VAL A 34 5.25 -3.23 -2.99
C VAL A 34 4.88 -2.68 -4.37
N ALA A 35 4.53 -1.40 -4.50
CA ALA A 35 4.26 -0.77 -5.79
C ALA A 35 5.48 -0.81 -6.71
N GLN A 36 6.69 -0.56 -6.17
CA GLN A 36 7.93 -0.70 -6.92
C GLN A 36 8.19 -2.14 -7.35
N ALA A 37 7.90 -3.13 -6.49
CA ALA A 37 8.05 -4.54 -6.83
C ALA A 37 7.04 -4.99 -7.91
N LEU A 38 5.81 -4.47 -7.90
CA LEU A 38 4.81 -4.69 -8.94
C LEU A 38 5.24 -4.07 -10.27
N ASP A 39 5.69 -2.80 -10.27
CA ASP A 39 6.16 -2.10 -11.47
C ASP A 39 7.35 -2.81 -12.14
N ALA A 40 8.24 -3.40 -11.33
CA ALA A 40 9.38 -4.18 -11.79
C ALA A 40 9.03 -5.60 -12.29
N ASP A 41 7.77 -6.05 -12.15
CA ASP A 41 7.33 -7.44 -12.35
C ASP A 41 8.10 -8.45 -11.48
N LYS A 42 8.30 -8.08 -10.20
CA LYS A 42 9.11 -8.84 -9.23
C LYS A 42 8.39 -9.19 -7.94
N LEU A 43 7.13 -8.81 -7.75
CA LEU A 43 6.36 -9.24 -6.59
C LEU A 43 5.87 -10.69 -6.75
N PHE A 44 6.73 -11.65 -6.41
CA PHE A 44 6.46 -13.09 -6.56
C PHE A 44 5.66 -13.65 -5.39
N HIS A 45 5.84 -13.09 -4.20
CA HIS A 45 5.12 -13.43 -2.99
C HIS A 45 5.01 -12.18 -2.10
N ILE A 46 4.27 -12.26 -1.00
CA ILE A 46 4.18 -11.18 -0.01
C ILE A 46 3.85 -11.76 1.36
N ASP A 47 4.43 -11.19 2.42
CA ASP A 47 4.13 -11.56 3.80
C ASP A 47 3.42 -10.41 4.53
N LEU A 48 2.26 -10.73 5.11
CA LEU A 48 1.34 -9.78 5.71
C LEU A 48 1.36 -9.88 7.24
N ASN A 49 1.85 -8.84 7.90
CA ASN A 49 1.84 -8.69 9.36
C ASN A 49 1.69 -7.22 9.77
N GLY A 50 2.12 -6.87 10.98
CA GLY A 50 2.05 -5.52 11.53
C GLY A 50 3.27 -5.20 12.38
N GLN A 51 3.65 -3.93 12.42
CA GLN A 51 4.90 -3.49 13.03
C GLN A 51 4.86 -2.03 13.46
N GLN A 52 5.28 -1.77 14.70
CA GLN A 52 5.61 -0.41 15.14
C GLN A 52 6.99 -0.02 14.64
N VAL A 53 7.08 1.15 14.02
CA VAL A 53 8.32 1.64 13.41
C VAL A 53 9.45 1.73 14.44
N GLY A 54 10.66 1.33 14.03
CA GLY A 54 11.88 1.47 14.83
C GLY A 54 11.97 0.54 16.04
N ARG A 55 11.23 -0.58 16.04
CA ARG A 55 11.30 -1.63 17.08
C ARG A 55 11.93 -2.91 16.53
N TYR A 56 12.14 -3.88 17.43
CA TYR A 56 12.42 -5.26 17.04
C TYR A 56 11.28 -5.79 16.16
N ASP A 57 11.54 -6.86 15.41
CA ASP A 57 10.53 -7.50 14.58
C ASP A 57 9.43 -8.14 15.44
N GLN A 58 8.22 -7.59 15.34
CA GLN A 58 7.13 -7.90 16.26
C GLN A 58 6.15 -8.94 15.73
N ASP A 59 6.12 -9.16 14.41
CA ASP A 59 5.20 -10.09 13.77
C ASP A 59 3.74 -9.92 14.19
N LEU A 60 3.28 -8.67 14.35
CA LEU A 60 1.92 -8.44 14.81
C LEU A 60 0.90 -8.93 13.78
N ARG A 61 -0.31 -9.25 14.23
CA ARG A 61 -1.43 -9.56 13.34
C ARG A 61 -1.63 -8.45 12.29
N PHE A 62 -1.88 -8.82 11.04
CA PHE A 62 -2.07 -7.89 9.94
C PHE A 62 -3.08 -6.77 10.26
N GLY A 63 -2.66 -5.52 10.01
CA GLY A 63 -3.46 -4.30 10.21
C GLY A 63 -3.77 -3.93 11.67
N SER A 64 -3.16 -4.58 12.66
CA SER A 64 -3.42 -4.29 14.08
C SER A 64 -2.78 -2.99 14.60
N ASP A 65 -1.62 -2.61 14.08
CA ASP A 65 -0.89 -1.41 14.52
C ASP A 65 -1.15 -0.18 13.63
N ASP A 66 -1.14 -0.37 12.30
CA ASP A 66 -1.34 0.68 11.31
C ASP A 66 -2.45 0.30 10.31
N PRO A 67 -3.72 0.50 10.67
CA PRO A 67 -4.84 0.13 9.80
C PRO A 67 -4.90 0.95 8.51
N LYS A 68 -4.36 2.18 8.50
CA LYS A 68 -4.35 3.05 7.31
C LYS A 68 -3.26 2.61 6.32
N GLY A 69 -2.05 2.30 6.81
CA GLY A 69 -1.02 1.70 5.98
C GLY A 69 -1.46 0.36 5.40
N ALA A 70 -2.10 -0.49 6.21
CA ALA A 70 -2.68 -1.75 5.75
C ALA A 70 -3.77 -1.54 4.69
N PHE A 71 -4.63 -0.51 4.84
CA PHE A 71 -5.62 -0.15 3.83
C PHE A 71 -4.98 0.16 2.48
N PHE A 72 -3.96 1.01 2.43
CA PHE A 72 -3.30 1.36 1.16
C PHE A 72 -2.58 0.17 0.52
N LEU A 73 -2.02 -0.73 1.32
CA LEU A 73 -1.50 -2.00 0.81
C LEU A 73 -2.61 -2.85 0.17
N VAL A 74 -3.72 -3.07 0.87
CA VAL A 74 -4.84 -3.85 0.33
C VAL A 74 -5.41 -3.18 -0.92
N LYS A 75 -5.54 -1.86 -0.92
CA LYS A 75 -5.95 -1.07 -2.09
C LYS A 75 -5.05 -1.35 -3.29
N LEU A 76 -3.73 -1.25 -3.10
CA LEU A 76 -2.75 -1.51 -4.15
C LEU A 76 -2.88 -2.94 -4.71
N LEU A 77 -2.92 -3.95 -3.85
CA LEU A 77 -2.99 -5.36 -4.26
C LEU A 77 -4.30 -5.70 -4.99
N GLU A 78 -5.43 -5.16 -4.53
CA GLU A 78 -6.74 -5.41 -5.13
C GLU A 78 -6.94 -4.62 -6.43
N ASP A 79 -6.53 -3.35 -6.48
CA ASP A 79 -6.66 -2.52 -7.69
C ASP A 79 -5.72 -2.97 -8.82
N SER A 80 -4.50 -3.39 -8.47
CA SER A 80 -3.56 -4.02 -9.42
C SER A 80 -3.98 -5.44 -9.82
N LYS A 81 -5.00 -6.00 -9.15
CA LYS A 81 -5.49 -7.38 -9.33
C LYS A 81 -4.37 -8.40 -9.20
N TRP A 82 -3.45 -8.18 -8.26
CA TRP A 82 -2.32 -9.08 -8.06
C TRP A 82 -2.82 -10.49 -7.66
N PRO A 83 -2.41 -11.55 -8.38
CA PRO A 83 -2.98 -12.89 -8.25
C PRO A 83 -2.35 -13.72 -7.13
N GLY A 84 -1.29 -13.23 -6.48
CA GLY A 84 -0.51 -14.00 -5.51
C GLY A 84 -1.24 -14.33 -4.21
N MET A 85 -0.61 -15.19 -3.40
CA MET A 85 -1.14 -15.59 -2.09
C MET A 85 -1.14 -14.41 -1.12
N ARG A 86 -2.17 -14.32 -0.28
CA ARG A 86 -2.21 -13.40 0.88
C ARG A 86 -1.66 -14.18 2.07
N HIS A 87 -0.35 -14.28 2.18
CA HIS A 87 0.31 -15.04 3.23
C HIS A 87 0.46 -14.19 4.50
N PHE A 88 0.25 -14.79 5.67
CA PHE A 88 0.38 -14.11 6.95
C PHE A 88 1.57 -14.70 7.70
N ASP A 89 2.73 -14.05 7.61
CA ASP A 89 3.89 -14.38 8.44
C ASP A 89 3.83 -13.54 9.71
N SER A 90 3.14 -14.05 10.73
CA SER A 90 2.89 -13.32 11.97
C SER A 90 2.75 -14.26 13.15
N HIS A 91 2.88 -13.71 14.36
CA HIS A 91 2.81 -14.44 15.61
C HIS A 91 1.62 -13.95 16.45
N ALA A 92 0.86 -14.90 17.00
CA ALA A 92 -0.03 -14.60 18.11
C ALA A 92 0.78 -14.06 19.29
N TYR A 93 0.19 -13.22 20.12
CA TYR A 93 0.88 -12.78 21.32
C TYR A 93 1.26 -13.98 22.18
N ARG A 94 2.46 -13.97 22.75
CA ARG A 94 2.93 -15.03 23.67
C ARG A 94 2.05 -15.23 24.91
N THR A 95 1.11 -14.31 25.16
CA THR A 95 0.14 -14.33 26.25
C THR A 95 -1.12 -15.11 25.92
N GLU A 96 -1.36 -15.42 24.65
CA GLU A 96 -2.53 -16.17 24.21
C GLU A 96 -2.43 -17.64 24.60
N ASP A 97 -3.59 -18.27 24.79
CA ASP A 97 -3.74 -19.72 24.81
C ASP A 97 -4.05 -20.25 23.39
N ASP A 98 -4.31 -21.56 23.27
CA ASP A 98 -4.61 -22.19 21.98
C ASP A 98 -5.83 -21.56 21.27
N ALA A 99 -6.85 -21.11 22.02
CA ALA A 99 -8.01 -20.46 21.42
C ALA A 99 -7.63 -19.08 20.86
N GLY A 100 -6.83 -18.31 21.61
CA GLY A 100 -6.30 -17.03 21.15
C GLY A 100 -5.43 -17.13 19.89
N VAL A 101 -4.70 -18.23 19.70
CA VAL A 101 -3.96 -18.51 18.45
C VAL A 101 -4.92 -18.64 17.25
N TRP A 102 -6.05 -19.32 17.42
CA TRP A 102 -7.06 -19.43 16.35
C TRP A 102 -7.77 -18.10 16.09
N ASP A 103 -8.07 -17.33 17.13
CA ASP A 103 -8.62 -15.97 17.00
C ASP A 103 -7.65 -15.04 16.27
N PHE A 104 -6.35 -15.15 16.54
CA PHE A 104 -5.30 -14.44 15.81
C PHE A 104 -5.33 -14.78 14.31
N ALA A 105 -5.30 -16.07 13.97
CA ALA A 105 -5.30 -16.53 12.57
C ALA A 105 -6.57 -16.07 11.83
N ALA A 106 -7.74 -16.25 12.45
CA ALA A 106 -9.02 -15.77 11.91
C ALA A 106 -9.04 -14.24 11.77
N GLY A 107 -8.47 -13.53 12.74
CA GLY A 107 -8.37 -12.08 12.75
C GLY A 107 -7.52 -11.52 11.61
N SER A 108 -6.41 -12.17 11.25
CA SER A 108 -5.57 -11.76 10.11
C SER A 108 -6.37 -11.75 8.80
N MET A 109 -7.07 -12.85 8.52
CA MET A 109 -7.94 -12.97 7.34
C MET A 109 -9.10 -11.96 7.39
N ARG A 110 -9.75 -11.83 8.56
CA ARG A 110 -10.88 -10.92 8.75
C ARG A 110 -10.48 -9.47 8.49
N THR A 111 -9.34 -9.02 9.01
CA THR A 111 -8.85 -7.65 8.76
C THR A 111 -8.63 -7.40 7.28
N TYR A 112 -7.98 -8.32 6.55
CA TYR A 112 -7.79 -8.17 5.10
C TYR A 112 -9.15 -8.02 4.37
N LEU A 113 -10.13 -8.87 4.70
CA LEU A 113 -11.45 -8.84 4.05
C LEU A 113 -12.22 -7.55 4.35
N ILE A 114 -12.16 -7.04 5.59
CA ILE A 114 -12.76 -5.75 5.96
C ILE A 114 -12.11 -4.63 5.13
N LEU A 115 -10.78 -4.59 5.08
CA LEU A 115 -10.07 -3.57 4.31
C LEU A 115 -10.36 -3.67 2.81
N LYS A 116 -10.50 -4.88 2.27
CA LYS A 116 -10.91 -5.10 0.87
C LYS A 116 -12.32 -4.55 0.60
N GLU A 117 -13.26 -4.70 1.53
CA GLU A 117 -14.58 -4.07 1.43
C GLU A 117 -14.46 -2.53 1.45
N LYS A 118 -13.61 -1.99 2.34
CA LYS A 118 -13.31 -0.55 2.38
C LYS A 118 -12.70 -0.04 1.08
N VAL A 119 -11.84 -0.82 0.42
CA VAL A 119 -11.32 -0.48 -0.91
C VAL A 119 -12.44 -0.39 -1.94
N ALA A 120 -13.38 -1.35 -1.94
CA ALA A 120 -14.52 -1.30 -2.83
C ALA A 120 -15.40 -0.05 -2.59
N GLN A 121 -15.64 0.30 -1.32
CA GLN A 121 -16.34 1.54 -0.94
C GLN A 121 -15.58 2.78 -1.43
N PHE A 122 -14.28 2.84 -1.23
CA PHE A 122 -13.43 3.95 -1.63
C PHE A 122 -13.46 4.18 -3.15
N ASN A 123 -13.40 3.09 -3.91
CA ASN A 123 -13.46 3.13 -5.37
C ASN A 123 -14.85 3.48 -5.92
N ALA A 124 -15.92 3.21 -5.14
CA ALA A 124 -17.29 3.54 -5.51
C ALA A 124 -17.72 4.95 -5.07
N ASP A 125 -16.99 5.59 -4.16
CA ASP A 125 -17.37 6.88 -3.60
C ASP A 125 -17.16 8.04 -4.58
N PRO A 126 -18.24 8.73 -5.01
CA PRO A 126 -18.15 9.73 -6.07
C PRO A 126 -17.34 10.97 -5.67
N GLU A 127 -17.33 11.35 -4.38
CA GLU A 127 -16.58 12.51 -3.91
C GLU A 127 -15.08 12.22 -3.87
N ILE A 128 -14.71 11.02 -3.40
CA ILE A 128 -13.32 10.54 -3.46
C ILE A 128 -12.84 10.45 -4.90
N GLN A 129 -13.63 9.85 -5.80
CA GLN A 129 -13.27 9.73 -7.21
C GLN A 129 -13.14 11.11 -7.89
N GLN A 130 -14.00 12.06 -7.55
CA GLN A 130 -13.87 13.44 -8.04
C GLN A 130 -12.56 14.07 -7.59
N LEU A 131 -12.20 13.98 -6.31
CA LEU A 131 -10.94 14.52 -5.79
C LEU A 131 -9.73 13.85 -6.44
N LEU A 132 -9.76 12.53 -6.65
CA LEU A 132 -8.69 11.82 -7.36
C LEU A 132 -8.55 12.28 -8.81
N ALA A 133 -9.64 12.57 -9.52
CA ALA A 133 -9.59 13.08 -10.87
C ALA A 133 -9.05 14.52 -10.95
N GLU A 134 -9.36 15.36 -9.98
CA GLU A 134 -8.87 16.76 -9.90
C GLU A 134 -7.38 16.85 -9.49
N THR A 135 -6.89 15.86 -8.74
CA THR A 135 -5.55 15.84 -8.16
C THR A 135 -4.58 14.94 -8.92
N GLY A 136 -5.09 13.89 -9.56
CA GLY A 136 -4.37 13.04 -10.50
C GLY A 136 -3.97 13.86 -11.72
N GLY A 137 -2.67 13.93 -11.98
CA GLY A 137 -2.18 14.53 -13.23
C GLY A 137 -2.61 13.68 -14.41
N SER A 138 -2.94 14.32 -15.54
CA SER A 138 -2.94 13.59 -16.82
C SER A 138 -1.52 13.11 -17.09
N VAL A 139 -1.37 11.84 -17.46
CA VAL A 139 -0.09 11.27 -17.90
C VAL A 139 0.14 11.62 -19.37
N GLU A 140 -0.14 12.86 -19.77
CA GLU A 140 0.40 13.34 -21.04
C GLU A 140 1.91 13.44 -20.85
N ARG A 141 2.64 12.62 -21.60
CA ARG A 141 4.09 12.61 -21.62
C ARG A 141 4.53 13.42 -22.85
N PRO A 142 4.64 14.75 -22.73
CA PRO A 142 5.12 15.58 -23.84
C PRO A 142 6.51 15.13 -24.27
N THR A 143 6.78 15.26 -25.56
CA THR A 143 8.11 15.03 -26.12
C THR A 143 9.11 16.02 -25.53
N PHE A 144 10.39 15.67 -25.58
CA PHE A 144 11.45 16.57 -25.15
C PHE A 144 11.39 17.93 -25.86
N SER A 145 11.10 17.93 -27.15
CA SER A 145 10.99 19.14 -27.97
C SER A 145 9.83 20.05 -27.51
N GLU A 146 8.67 19.46 -27.19
CA GLU A 146 7.52 20.20 -26.64
C GLU A 146 7.85 20.77 -25.27
N LEU A 147 8.37 19.96 -24.34
CA LEU A 147 8.78 20.40 -23.00
C LEU A 147 9.79 21.54 -23.04
N ARG A 148 10.77 21.46 -23.93
CA ARG A 148 11.79 22.50 -24.10
C ARG A 148 11.18 23.82 -24.59
N ALA A 149 10.13 23.74 -25.41
CA ALA A 149 9.44 24.91 -25.93
C ALA A 149 8.41 25.49 -24.94
N THR A 150 7.89 24.69 -24.01
CA THR A 150 6.90 25.12 -23.02
C THR A 150 7.40 26.29 -22.17
N ARG A 151 6.50 27.24 -21.90
CA ARG A 151 6.69 28.29 -20.90
C ARG A 151 5.70 28.04 -19.77
N PHE A 152 6.21 27.87 -18.56
CA PHE A 152 5.40 27.60 -17.39
C PHE A 152 5.08 28.90 -16.66
N ASP A 153 3.80 29.14 -16.39
CA ASP A 153 3.39 30.17 -15.44
C ASP A 153 3.55 29.64 -14.01
N LEU A 154 4.73 29.86 -13.44
CA LEU A 154 5.03 29.41 -12.08
C LEU A 154 4.17 30.11 -11.02
N ALA A 155 3.65 31.32 -11.28
CA ALA A 155 2.81 32.04 -10.34
C ALA A 155 1.44 31.35 -10.25
N ALA A 156 0.83 31.04 -11.40
CA ALA A 156 -0.42 30.29 -11.45
C ALA A 156 -0.26 28.87 -10.87
N LEU A 157 0.82 28.14 -11.21
CA LEU A 157 1.05 26.77 -10.73
C LEU A 157 1.17 26.69 -9.21
N ARG A 158 1.84 27.66 -8.58
CA ARG A 158 2.01 27.69 -7.11
C ARG A 158 0.72 28.00 -6.35
N GLN A 159 -0.28 28.59 -7.01
CA GLN A 159 -1.58 28.86 -6.39
C GLN A 159 -2.48 27.61 -6.36
N ARG A 160 -2.13 26.55 -7.09
CA ARG A 160 -2.91 25.31 -7.12
C ARG A 160 -2.84 24.59 -5.77
N GLY A 161 -3.99 24.42 -5.12
CA GLY A 161 -4.16 23.46 -4.03
C GLY A 161 -4.49 22.07 -4.57
N TYR A 162 -3.96 21.03 -3.91
CA TYR A 162 -4.18 19.62 -4.29
C TYR A 162 -5.20 18.90 -3.42
N ALA A 163 -5.87 19.58 -2.49
CA ALA A 163 -6.94 19.01 -1.66
C ALA A 163 -6.62 17.66 -0.98
N TYR A 164 -5.33 17.31 -0.79
CA TYR A 164 -4.94 16.02 -0.22
C TYR A 164 -5.43 15.83 1.21
N GLU A 165 -5.47 16.88 2.03
CA GLU A 165 -6.05 16.81 3.38
C GLU A 165 -7.54 16.43 3.36
N ARG A 166 -8.30 16.94 2.39
CA ARG A 166 -9.72 16.57 2.24
C ARG A 166 -9.85 15.12 1.79
N LEU A 167 -9.08 14.70 0.80
CA LEU A 167 -9.07 13.31 0.33
C LEU A 167 -8.67 12.35 1.46
N ASP A 168 -7.68 12.72 2.26
CA ASP A 168 -7.21 11.96 3.40
C ASP A 168 -8.29 11.83 4.48
N GLN A 169 -8.97 12.93 4.80
CA GLN A 169 -10.07 12.93 5.77
C GLN A 169 -11.24 12.04 5.32
N LEU A 170 -11.62 12.08 4.04
CA LEU A 170 -12.64 11.15 3.51
C LEU A 170 -12.20 9.69 3.58
N THR A 171 -10.91 9.43 3.38
CA THR A 171 -10.33 8.09 3.57
C THR A 171 -10.46 7.66 5.03
N MET A 172 -10.16 8.54 5.97
CA MET A 172 -10.31 8.27 7.41
C MET A 172 -11.76 8.01 7.81
N GLU A 173 -12.71 8.82 7.34
CA GLU A 173 -14.14 8.63 7.59
C GLU A 173 -14.64 7.26 7.10
N LEU A 174 -14.20 6.88 5.90
CA LEU A 174 -14.51 5.58 5.31
C LEU A 174 -13.93 4.42 6.14
N LEU A 175 -12.67 4.53 6.58
CA LEU A 175 -12.02 3.52 7.42
C LEU A 175 -12.70 3.39 8.79
N LEU A 176 -13.11 4.51 9.38
CA LEU A 176 -13.81 4.56 10.66
C LEU A 176 -15.30 4.19 10.53
N GLY A 177 -15.81 4.00 9.31
CA GLY A 177 -17.17 3.53 9.06
C GLY A 177 -18.26 4.58 9.30
N VAL A 178 -17.92 5.85 9.19
CA VAL A 178 -18.88 6.97 9.29
C VAL A 178 -19.28 7.51 7.90
N ARG A 179 -18.96 6.74 6.86
CA ARG A 179 -19.24 7.01 5.46
C ARG A 179 -19.64 5.73 4.73
#